data_AF-A0A496Z1M8-F1
#
_entry.id   AF-A0A496Z1M8-F1
#
_cell.length_a   1.000
_cell.length_b   1.000
_cell.length_c   1.000
_cell.angle_alpha   90.00
_cell.angle_beta   90.00
_cell.angle_gamma   90.00
#
_symmetry.space_group_name_H-M   'P 1'
#
loop_
_entity.id
_entity.type
_entity.pdbx_description
1 polymer ?
#
loop_
_entity_poly.entity_id
_entity_poly.type
_entity_poly.pdbx_seq_one_letter_code
_entity_poly.pdbx_strand_id
1 'polypeptide(L)'
;MVDVGRHPNIELLTLCEVAEVKGYVGNFEVTLRKHPGYVTEDCTFCGECLERCNVFTEDEFNVNRALRKAIYTPFLQSVPRQYVIDDKVCIHFSEESCQKCMEDCKKHAIDFSQVVEEETVHVGAIIVATGIKPYDPTGLYGYGDNRFPDVITSMELERMMSPEGPTNGEIIQPSTGKTPSSVAFIQCVGSRSQKEGQLPYCSKLCCPNTVKNTLLLKERFPELDLYVFHNGIRNSGNRQERMFLEARKKGVVFVNTFPEITQGHVLIFSDPLLGLERLMKKQFDLVVLAVGILPTAVEMSELLGVPLGKRGFVKEDNQLSPTSTPTKGIYFAGAVGSPADIKQCIEQAGSAAMQVSKHFQRDTAELSPIIAKVDFEKCTGCGKCSNQCLFGAIRIEDKMAVITEAACRGCGNCVNSCKFGAISISNYSDEQLRAQLRAALREPEDKVIVFACHWCSYAGADFAGTSRLQYSPNTRIIKTMCSCRVTVDLIKYAFALGAPKVIVSGCHPGDCHYLDNNMFTKSRVMKFKEKLSSKGINPERLMLEWVSASEGQRFVEAVQKMEQLTVDEDEIEMTKMIFSEPNKRKTRKKVQKQIEKI
;
A
#
# COMPACT_ATOMS: atom_id res chain seq x y z
N MET A 1 10.81 -23.17 8.85
CA MET A 1 9.91 -23.93 7.97
C MET A 1 9.45 -25.22 8.63
N VAL A 2 10.39 -26.12 9.01
CA VAL A 2 10.06 -27.37 9.70
C VAL A 2 9.20 -27.17 10.96
N ASP A 3 9.57 -26.22 11.83
CA ASP A 3 8.82 -25.97 13.07
C ASP A 3 7.37 -25.57 12.79
N VAL A 4 7.15 -24.68 11.81
CA VAL A 4 5.81 -24.24 11.40
C VAL A 4 4.97 -25.41 10.89
N GLY A 5 5.55 -26.28 10.06
CA GLY A 5 4.85 -27.43 9.50
C GLY A 5 4.53 -28.56 10.50
N ARG A 6 4.96 -28.45 11.77
CA ARG A 6 4.71 -29.46 12.82
C ARG A 6 4.14 -28.86 14.11
N HIS A 7 3.82 -27.56 14.12
CA HIS A 7 3.42 -26.89 15.34
C HIS A 7 1.95 -27.20 15.67
N PRO A 8 1.62 -27.62 16.90
CA PRO A 8 0.26 -28.07 17.25
C PRO A 8 -0.81 -26.98 17.16
N ASN A 9 -0.41 -25.71 17.25
CA ASN A 9 -1.31 -24.55 17.15
C ASN A 9 -1.15 -23.77 15.83
N ILE A 10 -0.48 -24.33 14.82
CA ILE A 10 -0.38 -23.69 13.50
C ILE A 10 -0.83 -24.70 12.45
N GLU A 11 -1.87 -24.33 11.71
CA GLU A 11 -2.28 -25.03 10.51
C GLU A 11 -1.58 -24.39 9.31
N LEU A 12 -0.79 -25.19 8.58
CA LEU A 12 -0.06 -24.73 7.40
C LEU A 12 -0.81 -25.14 6.13
N LEU A 13 -1.44 -24.17 5.48
CA LEU A 13 -2.14 -24.38 4.21
C LEU A 13 -1.26 -23.91 3.05
N THR A 14 -0.74 -24.87 2.27
CA THR A 14 0.02 -24.59 1.03
C THR A 14 -0.87 -24.72 -0.19
N LEU A 15 -0.44 -24.16 -1.33
CA LEU A 15 -1.27 -24.06 -2.55
C LEU A 15 -2.65 -23.43 -2.27
N CYS A 16 -2.70 -22.56 -1.27
CA CYS A 16 -3.92 -21.93 -0.80
C CYS A 16 -3.78 -20.42 -0.93
N GLU A 17 -4.83 -19.77 -1.41
CA GLU A 17 -4.93 -18.32 -1.48
C GLU A 17 -6.18 -17.84 -0.74
N VAL A 18 -6.15 -16.59 -0.29
CA VAL A 18 -7.35 -15.97 0.28
C VAL A 18 -8.18 -15.43 -0.87
N ALA A 19 -9.41 -15.93 -1.01
CA ALA A 19 -10.33 -15.56 -2.09
C ALA A 19 -11.25 -14.39 -1.71
N GLU A 20 -11.71 -14.34 -0.46
CA GLU A 20 -12.58 -13.28 0.03
C GLU A 20 -12.38 -13.06 1.53
N VAL A 21 -12.47 -11.82 1.98
CA VAL A 21 -12.50 -11.47 3.41
C VAL A 21 -13.70 -10.59 3.71
N LYS A 22 -14.53 -11.06 4.64
CA LYS A 22 -15.67 -10.34 5.19
C LYS A 22 -15.51 -10.16 6.69
N GLY A 23 -16.33 -9.28 7.25
CA GLY A 23 -16.41 -9.08 8.69
C GLY A 23 -15.51 -7.95 9.19
N TYR A 24 -15.09 -8.07 10.43
CA TYR A 24 -14.40 -7.00 11.15
C TYR A 24 -13.51 -7.60 12.24
N VAL A 25 -12.72 -6.75 12.87
CA VAL A 25 -11.82 -7.12 13.97
C VAL A 25 -12.49 -8.05 14.99
N GLY A 26 -11.87 -9.20 15.25
CA GLY A 26 -12.39 -10.26 16.13
C GLY A 26 -13.35 -11.25 15.46
N ASN A 27 -13.94 -10.91 14.31
CA ASN A 27 -14.99 -11.68 13.63
C ASN A 27 -14.82 -11.59 12.11
N PHE A 28 -13.67 -12.01 11.58
CA PHE A 28 -13.48 -12.13 10.15
C PHE A 28 -13.96 -13.50 9.66
N GLU A 29 -14.59 -13.49 8.51
CA GLU A 29 -14.96 -14.66 7.74
C GLU A 29 -14.09 -14.64 6.48
N VAL A 30 -13.20 -15.63 6.38
CA VAL A 30 -12.16 -15.68 5.35
C VAL A 30 -12.41 -16.90 4.48
N THR A 31 -12.73 -16.67 3.22
CA THR A 31 -12.84 -17.74 2.22
C THR A 31 -11.45 -18.03 1.67
N LEU A 32 -11.01 -19.26 1.86
CA LEU A 32 -9.77 -19.81 1.37
C LEU A 32 -10.05 -20.62 0.11
N ARG A 33 -9.25 -20.42 -0.92
CA ARG A 33 -9.26 -21.24 -2.13
C ARG A 33 -8.02 -22.12 -2.14
N LYS A 34 -8.24 -23.43 -2.03
CA LYS A 34 -7.20 -24.44 -2.06
C LYS A 34 -7.10 -25.00 -3.48
N HIS A 35 -5.94 -24.80 -4.09
CA HIS A 35 -5.61 -25.35 -5.40
C HIS A 35 -5.12 -26.80 -5.24
N PRO A 36 -5.51 -27.70 -6.13
CA PRO A 36 -5.08 -29.08 -6.09
C PRO A 36 -3.56 -29.18 -6.31
N GLY A 37 -2.89 -29.95 -5.45
CA GLY A 37 -1.51 -30.35 -5.68
C GLY A 37 -1.39 -31.58 -6.58
N TYR A 38 -2.51 -32.29 -6.78
CA TYR A 38 -2.64 -33.59 -7.45
C TYR A 38 -1.77 -34.70 -6.87
N VAL A 39 -1.27 -34.45 -5.65
CA VAL A 39 -0.46 -35.38 -4.86
C VAL A 39 -1.02 -35.32 -3.44
N THR A 40 -1.20 -36.46 -2.80
CA THR A 40 -1.68 -36.60 -1.43
C THR A 40 -0.53 -36.63 -0.42
N GLU A 41 -0.87 -36.46 0.86
CA GLU A 41 0.09 -36.47 1.97
C GLU A 41 0.85 -37.80 2.12
N ASP A 42 0.37 -38.89 1.51
CA ASP A 42 1.02 -40.21 1.47
C ASP A 42 2.33 -40.24 0.67
N CYS A 43 2.63 -39.15 -0.05
CA CYS A 43 3.85 -39.02 -0.84
C CYS A 43 5.11 -39.14 0.02
N THR A 44 5.96 -40.11 -0.32
CA THR A 44 7.22 -40.36 0.40
C THR A 44 8.40 -39.57 -0.16
N PHE A 45 8.17 -38.67 -1.13
CA PHE A 45 9.20 -37.86 -1.77
C PHE A 45 10.38 -38.69 -2.35
N CYS A 46 10.08 -39.81 -3.01
CA CYS A 46 11.10 -40.75 -3.52
C CYS A 46 11.73 -40.35 -4.87
N GLY A 47 11.03 -39.56 -5.70
CA GLY A 47 11.54 -39.08 -6.99
C GLY A 47 11.23 -39.95 -8.21
N GLU A 48 10.67 -41.16 -8.05
CA GLU A 48 10.35 -42.07 -9.18
C GLU A 48 9.42 -41.39 -10.20
N CYS A 49 8.39 -40.69 -9.72
CA CYS A 49 7.46 -39.94 -10.57
C CYS A 49 8.11 -38.75 -11.31
N LEU A 50 9.13 -38.14 -10.71
CA LEU A 50 9.91 -37.06 -11.32
C LEU A 50 10.75 -37.62 -12.47
N GLU A 51 11.41 -38.76 -12.30
CA GLU A 51 12.21 -39.40 -13.37
C GLU A 51 11.35 -39.75 -14.59
N ARG A 52 10.12 -40.23 -14.35
CA ARG A 52 9.20 -40.67 -15.41
C ARG A 52 8.63 -39.55 -16.28
N CYS A 53 8.44 -38.35 -15.73
CA CYS A 53 7.84 -37.23 -16.46
C CYS A 53 8.80 -36.66 -17.51
N ASN A 54 8.33 -36.51 -18.76
CA ASN A 54 9.10 -35.94 -19.87
C ASN A 54 8.56 -34.59 -20.35
N VAL A 55 7.65 -33.99 -19.59
CA VAL A 55 7.11 -32.66 -19.87
C VAL A 55 7.93 -31.65 -19.08
N PHE A 56 8.46 -30.64 -19.77
CA PHE A 56 9.33 -29.61 -19.20
C PHE A 56 8.74 -28.21 -19.40
N THR A 57 8.98 -27.33 -18.46
CA THR A 57 8.65 -25.90 -18.49
C THR A 57 9.74 -25.10 -17.80
N GLU A 58 9.71 -23.77 -17.93
CA GLU A 58 10.62 -22.87 -17.21
C GLU A 58 10.45 -23.00 -15.69
N ASP A 59 11.56 -22.96 -14.97
CA ASP A 59 11.59 -23.02 -13.50
C ASP A 59 11.61 -21.62 -12.88
N GLU A 60 10.47 -21.22 -12.32
CA GLU A 60 10.25 -19.90 -11.74
C GLU A 60 11.09 -19.68 -10.46
N PHE A 61 11.37 -20.75 -9.70
CA PHE A 61 12.23 -20.66 -8.51
C PHE A 61 13.68 -20.35 -8.91
N ASN A 62 14.10 -20.88 -10.06
CA ASN A 62 15.37 -20.58 -10.69
C ASN A 62 15.29 -19.42 -11.71
N VAL A 63 14.32 -18.51 -11.54
CA VAL A 63 14.14 -17.29 -12.34
C VAL A 63 14.20 -17.55 -13.85
N ASN A 64 13.59 -18.65 -14.28
CA ASN A 64 13.49 -19.11 -15.67
C ASN A 64 14.85 -19.38 -16.34
N ARG A 65 15.88 -19.68 -15.53
CA ARG A 65 17.22 -20.09 -15.99
C ARG A 65 17.47 -21.59 -15.88
N ALA A 66 16.47 -22.36 -15.48
CA ALA A 66 16.43 -23.81 -15.54
C ALA A 66 15.10 -24.27 -16.13
N LEU A 67 15.05 -25.54 -16.50
CA LEU A 67 13.80 -26.24 -16.78
C LEU A 67 13.42 -27.10 -15.58
N ARG A 68 12.14 -27.09 -15.23
CA ARG A 68 11.53 -28.06 -14.31
C ARG A 68 10.56 -28.96 -15.06
N LYS A 69 10.20 -30.08 -14.44
CA LYS A 69 9.18 -31.00 -14.97
C LYS A 69 7.78 -30.55 -14.55
N ALA A 70 6.74 -31.07 -15.22
CA ALA A 70 5.36 -30.79 -14.86
C ALA A 70 5.01 -31.29 -13.43
N ILE A 71 5.52 -32.46 -13.02
CA ILE A 71 5.57 -32.86 -11.62
C ILE A 71 6.90 -32.39 -11.01
N TYR A 72 6.86 -31.64 -9.92
CA TYR A 72 8.04 -30.97 -9.38
C TYR A 72 7.91 -30.67 -7.88
N THR A 73 9.01 -30.20 -7.30
CA THR A 73 9.04 -29.51 -6.00
C THR A 73 9.71 -28.17 -6.25
N PRO A 74 9.27 -27.05 -5.64
CA PRO A 74 9.90 -25.75 -5.86
C PRO A 74 11.40 -25.74 -5.53
N PHE A 75 11.80 -26.43 -4.47
CA PHE A 75 13.20 -26.67 -4.08
C PHE A 75 13.29 -27.89 -3.15
N LEU A 76 14.50 -28.36 -2.84
CA LEU A 76 14.68 -29.64 -2.14
C LEU A 76 14.29 -29.62 -0.65
N GLN A 77 14.41 -28.46 0.01
CA GLN A 77 13.99 -28.26 1.41
C GLN A 77 12.58 -27.67 1.54
N SER A 78 11.74 -27.82 0.52
CA SER A 78 10.34 -27.38 0.57
C SER A 78 9.61 -28.04 1.75
N VAL A 79 8.65 -27.29 2.32
CA VAL A 79 7.77 -27.76 3.40
C VAL A 79 6.33 -27.42 2.98
N PRO A 80 5.41 -28.40 2.93
CA PRO A 80 5.62 -29.83 3.18
C PRO A 80 6.57 -30.47 2.15
N ARG A 81 7.24 -31.56 2.54
CA ARG A 81 8.22 -32.24 1.70
C ARG A 81 7.49 -33.18 0.73
N GLN A 82 6.90 -32.58 -0.30
CA GLN A 82 5.99 -33.24 -1.23
C GLN A 82 6.22 -32.74 -2.67
N TYR A 83 5.87 -33.57 -3.65
CA TYR A 83 5.76 -33.14 -5.05
C TYR A 83 4.40 -32.52 -5.31
N VAL A 84 4.32 -31.68 -6.34
CA VAL A 84 3.09 -31.07 -6.86
C VAL A 84 3.08 -31.18 -8.38
N ILE A 85 1.91 -31.22 -8.99
CA ILE A 85 1.76 -31.25 -10.46
C ILE A 85 1.22 -29.91 -10.94
N ASP A 86 1.90 -29.33 -11.92
CA ASP A 86 1.44 -28.14 -12.64
C ASP A 86 0.43 -28.55 -13.72
N ASP A 87 -0.84 -28.27 -13.47
CA ASP A 87 -1.96 -28.61 -14.37
C ASP A 87 -1.94 -27.83 -15.68
N LYS A 88 -1.34 -26.64 -15.71
CA LYS A 88 -1.24 -25.81 -16.92
C LYS A 88 -0.29 -26.40 -17.95
N VAL A 89 0.65 -27.24 -17.51
CA VAL A 89 1.72 -27.81 -18.34
C VAL A 89 1.55 -29.31 -18.52
N CYS A 90 1.01 -30.01 -17.51
CA CYS A 90 0.87 -31.46 -17.56
C CYS A 90 -0.10 -31.92 -18.66
N ILE A 91 0.39 -32.76 -19.57
CA ILE A 91 -0.40 -33.27 -20.72
C ILE A 91 -1.61 -34.12 -20.32
N HIS A 92 -1.67 -34.59 -19.07
CA HIS A 92 -2.86 -35.26 -18.54
C HIS A 92 -4.08 -34.33 -18.60
N PHE A 93 -3.94 -33.06 -18.22
CA PHE A 93 -5.07 -32.12 -18.16
C PHE A 93 -5.39 -31.47 -19.51
N SER A 94 -4.47 -31.53 -20.48
CA SER A 94 -4.72 -31.02 -21.83
C SER A 94 -5.29 -32.06 -22.79
N GLU A 95 -4.85 -33.32 -22.69
CA GLU A 95 -5.17 -34.39 -23.66
C GLU A 95 -5.73 -35.68 -23.02
N GLU A 96 -5.84 -35.75 -21.69
CA GLU A 96 -6.26 -36.94 -20.91
C GLU A 96 -5.45 -38.22 -21.20
N SER A 97 -4.26 -38.10 -21.80
CA SER A 97 -3.56 -39.23 -22.42
C SER A 97 -2.42 -39.84 -21.59
N CYS A 98 -1.98 -39.20 -20.51
CA CYS A 98 -0.80 -39.62 -19.75
C CYS A 98 -1.09 -39.91 -18.27
N GLN A 99 -0.80 -41.12 -17.80
CA GLN A 99 -0.92 -41.53 -16.39
C GLN A 99 0.37 -42.13 -15.81
N LYS A 100 1.49 -42.00 -16.53
CA LYS A 100 2.74 -42.70 -16.24
C LYS A 100 3.29 -42.45 -14.82
N CYS A 101 3.21 -41.21 -14.32
CA CYS A 101 3.69 -40.91 -12.97
C CYS A 101 2.82 -41.56 -11.89
N MET A 102 1.50 -41.67 -12.11
CA MET A 102 0.56 -42.34 -11.22
C MET A 102 0.80 -43.86 -11.21
N GLU A 103 1.04 -44.47 -12.37
CA GLU A 103 1.37 -45.90 -12.51
C GLU A 103 2.64 -46.29 -11.72
N ASP A 104 3.68 -45.47 -11.78
CA ASP A 104 4.95 -45.72 -11.09
C ASP A 104 4.90 -45.37 -9.58
N CYS A 105 3.85 -44.65 -9.13
CA CYS A 105 3.73 -44.27 -7.73
C CYS A 105 3.29 -45.45 -6.86
N LYS A 106 4.25 -46.17 -6.27
CA LYS A 106 4.01 -47.33 -5.37
C LYS A 106 3.12 -47.04 -4.16
N LYS A 107 3.02 -45.77 -3.74
CA LYS A 107 2.19 -45.33 -2.63
C LYS A 107 0.81 -44.85 -3.06
N HIS A 108 0.54 -44.84 -4.37
CA HIS A 108 -0.70 -44.32 -4.96
C HIS A 108 -1.05 -42.91 -4.48
N ALA A 109 -0.01 -42.09 -4.27
CA ALA A 109 -0.13 -40.74 -3.74
C ALA A 109 -0.44 -39.69 -4.82
N ILE A 110 -0.56 -40.06 -6.10
CA ILE A 110 -0.91 -39.14 -7.18
C ILE A 110 -2.39 -39.30 -7.47
N ASP A 111 -3.12 -38.19 -7.47
CA ASP A 111 -4.56 -38.14 -7.66
C ASP A 111 -4.94 -36.96 -8.57
N PHE A 112 -5.24 -37.27 -9.83
CA PHE A 112 -5.66 -36.27 -10.83
C PHE A 112 -7.10 -35.81 -10.65
N SER A 113 -7.89 -36.45 -9.79
CA SER A 113 -9.30 -36.09 -9.56
C SER A 113 -9.48 -34.96 -8.57
N GLN A 114 -8.41 -34.51 -7.92
CA GLN A 114 -8.45 -33.34 -7.03
C GLN A 114 -8.95 -32.11 -7.77
N VAL A 115 -9.88 -31.39 -7.16
CA VAL A 115 -10.46 -30.16 -7.70
C VAL A 115 -10.12 -28.98 -6.79
N VAL A 116 -10.35 -27.77 -7.30
CA VAL A 116 -10.28 -26.57 -6.47
C VAL A 116 -11.36 -26.64 -5.40
N GLU A 117 -10.97 -26.46 -4.14
CA GLU A 117 -11.86 -26.43 -2.99
C GLU A 117 -11.92 -25.02 -2.41
N GLU A 118 -13.11 -24.59 -1.99
CA GLU A 118 -13.27 -23.36 -1.22
C GLU A 118 -13.79 -23.71 0.17
N GLU A 119 -13.12 -23.17 1.20
CA GLU A 119 -13.48 -23.34 2.60
C GLU A 119 -13.54 -21.98 3.28
N THR A 120 -14.49 -21.80 4.18
CA THR A 120 -14.61 -20.57 4.98
C THR A 120 -14.13 -20.82 6.39
N VAL A 121 -13.14 -20.03 6.83
CA VAL A 121 -12.61 -20.06 8.19
C VAL A 121 -12.94 -18.77 8.94
N HIS A 122 -13.12 -18.89 10.25
CA HIS A 122 -13.35 -17.74 11.14
C HIS A 122 -12.08 -17.38 11.88
N VAL A 123 -11.62 -16.13 11.72
CA VAL A 123 -10.40 -15.63 12.37
C VAL A 123 -10.65 -14.29 13.03
N GLY A 124 -9.98 -14.02 14.15
CA GLY A 124 -10.13 -12.72 14.84
C GLY A 124 -9.17 -11.64 14.34
N ALA A 125 -8.06 -12.02 13.70
CA ALA A 125 -7.06 -11.10 13.20
C ALA A 125 -6.35 -11.67 11.96
N ILE A 126 -5.84 -10.79 11.11
CA ILE A 126 -5.14 -11.13 9.87
C ILE A 126 -3.77 -10.45 9.88
N ILE A 127 -2.70 -11.18 9.56
CA ILE A 127 -1.35 -10.61 9.36
C ILE A 127 -0.97 -10.80 7.89
N VAL A 128 -0.74 -9.69 7.18
CA VAL A 128 -0.27 -9.70 5.80
C VAL A 128 1.26 -9.82 5.78
N ALA A 129 1.77 -10.89 5.18
CA ALA A 129 3.21 -11.14 5.06
C ALA A 129 3.60 -11.66 3.65
N THR A 130 2.90 -11.19 2.61
CA THR A 130 3.06 -11.64 1.21
C THR A 130 4.37 -11.19 0.54
N GLY A 131 5.15 -10.34 1.21
CA GLY A 131 6.50 -9.98 0.78
C GLY A 131 6.57 -9.06 -0.44
N ILE A 132 7.53 -9.32 -1.33
CA ILE A 132 7.95 -8.46 -2.44
C ILE A 132 8.32 -9.30 -3.66
N LYS A 133 8.34 -8.68 -4.85
CA LYS A 133 8.81 -9.25 -6.11
C LYS A 133 10.00 -8.45 -6.65
N PRO A 134 10.97 -9.06 -7.36
CA PRO A 134 12.03 -8.32 -8.02
C PRO A 134 11.46 -7.46 -9.16
N TYR A 135 12.08 -6.30 -9.40
CA TYR A 135 11.78 -5.47 -10.56
C TYR A 135 12.35 -6.11 -11.83
N ASP A 136 11.55 -6.17 -12.90
CA ASP A 136 11.99 -6.65 -14.21
C ASP A 136 12.76 -5.55 -14.96
N PRO A 137 14.08 -5.71 -15.21
CA PRO A 137 14.89 -4.71 -15.87
C PRO A 137 14.91 -4.86 -17.40
N THR A 138 14.00 -5.61 -18.01
CA THR A 138 13.93 -5.78 -19.48
C THR A 138 14.01 -4.44 -20.22
N GLY A 139 14.98 -4.36 -21.15
CA GLY A 139 15.30 -3.15 -21.91
C GLY A 139 16.27 -2.18 -21.23
N LEU A 140 16.61 -2.38 -19.95
CA LEU A 140 17.65 -1.60 -19.26
C LEU A 140 19.00 -2.29 -19.41
N TYR A 141 20.03 -1.51 -19.77
CA TYR A 141 21.41 -1.99 -19.86
C TYR A 141 21.58 -3.22 -20.79
N GLY A 142 20.68 -3.40 -21.77
CA GLY A 142 20.71 -4.55 -22.68
C GLY A 142 20.11 -5.84 -22.11
N TYR A 143 19.55 -5.84 -20.89
CA TYR A 143 18.91 -7.02 -20.33
C TYR A 143 17.68 -7.44 -21.15
N GLY A 144 17.56 -8.74 -21.42
CA GLY A 144 16.52 -9.34 -22.26
C GLY A 144 16.81 -9.30 -23.76
N ASP A 145 17.95 -8.72 -24.17
CA ASP A 145 18.39 -8.71 -25.57
C ASP A 145 19.39 -9.83 -25.82
N ASN A 146 19.12 -10.69 -26.82
CA ASN A 146 19.98 -11.81 -27.20
C ASN A 146 21.40 -11.38 -27.62
N ARG A 147 21.62 -10.09 -27.91
CA ARG A 147 22.96 -9.53 -28.17
C ARG A 147 23.79 -9.35 -26.90
N PHE A 148 23.17 -9.36 -25.73
CA PHE A 148 23.81 -9.14 -24.42
C PHE A 148 23.44 -10.26 -23.41
N PRO A 149 23.71 -11.53 -23.73
CA PRO A 149 23.36 -12.67 -22.88
C PRO A 149 24.05 -12.68 -21.51
N ASP A 150 25.21 -12.02 -21.36
CA ASP A 150 25.96 -11.98 -20.10
C ASP A 150 25.58 -10.80 -19.20
N VAL A 151 24.47 -10.12 -19.52
CA VAL A 151 23.79 -9.19 -18.62
C VAL A 151 22.72 -9.96 -17.85
N ILE A 152 22.94 -10.14 -16.56
CA ILE A 152 22.06 -10.89 -15.66
C ILE A 152 21.55 -10.01 -14.51
N THR A 153 20.48 -10.41 -13.86
CA THR A 153 19.99 -9.77 -12.62
C THR A 153 20.72 -10.30 -11.39
N SER A 154 20.64 -9.55 -10.30
CA SER A 154 21.12 -10.02 -9.00
C SER A 154 20.43 -11.30 -8.54
N MET A 155 19.15 -11.51 -8.89
CA MET A 155 18.44 -12.75 -8.53
C MET A 155 18.97 -13.96 -9.30
N GLU A 156 19.28 -13.78 -10.59
CA GLU A 156 19.92 -14.83 -11.41
C GLU A 156 21.30 -15.18 -10.87
N LEU A 157 22.09 -14.19 -10.44
CA LEU A 157 23.36 -14.45 -9.77
C LEU A 157 23.17 -15.24 -8.47
N GLU A 158 22.19 -14.91 -7.63
CA GLU A 158 21.92 -15.67 -6.40
C GLU A 158 21.56 -17.14 -6.70
N ARG A 159 20.76 -17.38 -7.74
CA ARG A 159 20.45 -18.74 -8.18
C ARG A 159 21.71 -19.44 -8.72
N MET A 160 22.51 -18.78 -9.55
CA MET A 160 23.77 -19.30 -10.07
C MET A 160 24.78 -19.63 -8.96
N MET A 161 24.86 -18.83 -7.90
CA MET A 161 25.71 -19.07 -6.73
C MET A 161 25.20 -20.20 -5.83
N SER A 162 23.92 -20.56 -5.94
CA SER A 162 23.30 -21.60 -5.10
C SER A 162 23.76 -22.99 -5.54
N PRO A 163 24.15 -23.89 -4.61
CA PRO A 163 24.45 -25.29 -4.94
C PRO A 163 23.28 -26.05 -5.57
N GLU A 164 22.04 -25.61 -5.32
CA GLU A 164 20.81 -26.17 -5.90
C GLU A 164 20.28 -25.32 -7.06
N GLY A 165 21.11 -24.40 -7.53
CA GLY A 165 20.83 -23.54 -8.66
C GLY A 165 21.03 -24.22 -10.00
N PRO A 166 20.68 -23.53 -11.10
CA PRO A 166 20.81 -24.04 -12.47
C PRO A 166 22.24 -24.46 -12.83
N THR A 167 23.25 -23.90 -12.17
CA THR A 167 24.68 -24.11 -12.45
C THR A 167 25.40 -24.86 -11.34
N ASN A 168 24.67 -25.46 -10.38
CA ASN A 168 25.23 -26.16 -9.22
C ASN A 168 26.24 -25.32 -8.43
N GLY A 169 26.01 -24.01 -8.34
CA GLY A 169 26.88 -23.06 -7.69
C GLY A 169 27.99 -22.49 -8.58
N GLU A 170 28.22 -23.00 -9.79
CA GLU A 170 29.25 -22.46 -10.70
C GLU A 170 28.88 -21.10 -11.26
N ILE A 171 29.83 -20.17 -11.28
CA ILE A 171 29.65 -18.83 -11.87
C ILE A 171 30.14 -18.87 -13.30
N ILE A 172 29.22 -18.67 -14.24
CA ILE A 172 29.48 -18.79 -15.68
C ILE A 172 28.96 -17.56 -16.42
N GLN A 173 29.58 -17.29 -17.57
CA GLN A 173 29.05 -16.42 -18.61
C GLN A 173 27.95 -17.18 -19.38
N PRO A 174 26.68 -16.74 -19.38
CA PRO A 174 25.62 -17.38 -20.15
C PRO A 174 25.94 -17.61 -21.63
N SER A 175 26.74 -16.74 -22.26
CA SER A 175 27.10 -16.85 -23.68
C SER A 175 28.11 -17.96 -23.99
N THR A 176 29.10 -18.15 -23.11
CA THR A 176 30.25 -19.03 -23.37
C THR A 176 30.33 -20.23 -22.44
N GLY A 177 29.60 -20.23 -21.33
CA GLY A 177 29.70 -21.23 -20.26
C GLY A 177 31.01 -21.15 -19.45
N LYS A 178 31.90 -20.19 -19.73
CA LYS A 178 33.19 -20.05 -19.04
C LYS A 178 33.06 -19.24 -17.76
N THR A 179 33.94 -19.49 -16.80
CA THR A 179 34.06 -18.65 -15.60
C THR A 179 34.50 -17.24 -15.99
N PRO A 180 33.81 -16.18 -15.53
CA PRO A 180 34.21 -14.80 -15.79
C PRO A 180 35.51 -14.46 -15.04
N SER A 181 36.40 -13.69 -15.68
CA SER A 181 37.59 -13.10 -15.06
C SER A 181 37.31 -11.67 -14.57
N SER A 182 36.21 -11.05 -15.00
CA SER A 182 35.76 -9.73 -14.57
C SER A 182 34.23 -9.61 -14.47
N VAL A 183 33.73 -9.01 -13.39
CA VAL A 183 32.29 -8.80 -13.16
C VAL A 183 32.01 -7.34 -12.75
N ALA A 184 31.01 -6.75 -13.40
CA ALA A 184 30.49 -5.43 -13.05
C ALA A 184 29.10 -5.54 -12.40
N PHE A 185 28.92 -4.90 -11.25
CA PHE A 185 27.61 -4.72 -10.62
C PHE A 185 27.09 -3.31 -10.88
N ILE A 186 25.84 -3.18 -11.34
CA ILE A 186 25.17 -1.90 -11.53
C ILE A 186 24.10 -1.75 -10.46
N GLN A 187 24.24 -0.76 -9.57
CA GLN A 187 23.29 -0.48 -8.50
C GLN A 187 22.03 0.25 -8.99
N CYS A 188 20.99 0.22 -8.16
CA CYS A 188 19.78 1.01 -8.34
C CYS A 188 19.04 0.75 -9.67
N VAL A 189 19.18 -0.42 -10.28
CA VAL A 189 18.48 -0.74 -11.53
C VAL A 189 16.98 -0.79 -11.26
N GLY A 190 16.22 0.06 -11.95
CA GLY A 190 14.78 0.24 -11.73
C GLY A 190 14.40 0.97 -10.42
N SER A 191 15.38 1.44 -9.62
CA SER A 191 15.15 2.12 -8.34
C SER A 191 15.75 3.52 -8.30
N ARG A 192 15.27 4.36 -7.37
CA ARG A 192 15.71 5.76 -7.20
C ARG A 192 15.67 6.55 -8.52
N SER A 193 14.66 6.30 -9.34
CA SER A 193 14.48 6.90 -10.65
C SER A 193 13.12 7.57 -10.75
N GLN A 194 13.07 8.76 -11.36
CA GLN A 194 11.83 9.48 -11.65
C GLN A 194 11.32 9.19 -13.07
N LYS A 195 12.00 8.31 -13.82
CA LYS A 195 11.56 7.91 -15.15
C LYS A 195 10.25 7.11 -15.03
N GLU A 196 9.37 7.32 -15.99
CA GLU A 196 8.13 6.56 -16.11
C GLU A 196 8.42 5.05 -16.15
N GLY A 197 7.59 4.27 -15.45
CA GLY A 197 7.78 2.82 -15.29
C GLY A 197 8.84 2.40 -14.26
N GLN A 198 9.63 3.31 -13.69
CA GLN A 198 10.65 2.98 -12.68
C GLN A 198 10.25 3.43 -11.26
N LEU A 199 10.97 2.93 -10.26
CA LEU A 199 10.62 3.13 -8.85
C LEU A 199 11.27 4.40 -8.27
N PRO A 200 10.49 5.34 -7.72
CA PRO A 200 11.01 6.61 -7.19
C PRO A 200 11.66 6.46 -5.81
N TYR A 201 11.82 5.24 -5.30
CA TYR A 201 12.33 4.95 -3.97
C TYR A 201 13.55 4.02 -3.99
N CYS A 202 14.26 3.97 -2.86
CA CYS A 202 15.37 3.07 -2.66
C CYS A 202 14.87 1.70 -2.20
N SER A 203 15.34 0.64 -2.87
CA SER A 203 14.99 -0.75 -2.57
C SER A 203 15.71 -1.34 -1.36
N LYS A 204 16.64 -0.59 -0.73
CA LYS A 204 17.37 -0.88 0.53
C LYS A 204 18.26 -2.14 0.54
N LEU A 205 17.91 -3.19 -0.20
CA LEU A 205 18.53 -4.51 -0.19
C LEU A 205 19.65 -4.66 -1.22
N CYS A 206 19.60 -3.90 -2.32
CA CYS A 206 20.54 -4.05 -3.44
C CYS A 206 22.01 -3.82 -3.03
N CYS A 207 22.32 -2.72 -2.32
CA CYS A 207 23.71 -2.45 -1.90
C CYS A 207 24.26 -3.52 -0.93
N PRO A 208 23.56 -3.88 0.17
CA PRO A 208 24.01 -4.95 1.06
C PRO A 208 24.18 -6.30 0.34
N ASN A 209 23.24 -6.68 -0.53
CA ASN A 209 23.32 -7.94 -1.27
C ASN A 209 24.51 -7.96 -2.23
N THR A 210 24.79 -6.86 -2.92
CA THR A 210 26.00 -6.77 -3.76
C THR A 210 27.27 -6.88 -2.95
N VAL A 211 27.37 -6.21 -1.79
CA VAL A 211 28.56 -6.35 -0.92
C VAL A 211 28.73 -7.78 -0.44
N LYS A 212 27.65 -8.47 -0.08
CA LYS A 212 27.68 -9.90 0.26
C LYS A 212 28.19 -10.73 -0.94
N ASN A 213 27.63 -10.51 -2.13
CA ASN A 213 27.98 -11.28 -3.31
C ASN A 213 29.44 -11.04 -3.74
N THR A 214 29.94 -9.80 -3.67
CA THR A 214 31.34 -9.53 -4.01
C THR A 214 32.33 -10.17 -3.03
N LEU A 215 32.00 -10.21 -1.73
CA LEU A 215 32.82 -10.93 -0.75
C LEU A 215 32.86 -12.43 -1.01
N LEU A 216 31.69 -13.05 -1.23
CA LEU A 216 31.60 -14.49 -1.54
C LEU A 216 32.34 -14.84 -2.83
N LEU A 217 32.22 -13.98 -3.85
CA LEU A 217 32.96 -14.13 -5.10
C LEU A 217 34.47 -13.99 -4.88
N LYS A 218 34.95 -13.04 -4.08
CA LYS A 218 36.38 -12.92 -3.73
C LYS A 218 36.91 -14.06 -2.88
N GLU A 219 36.08 -14.68 -2.06
CA GLU A 219 36.47 -15.88 -1.30
C GLU A 219 36.69 -17.09 -2.20
N ARG A 220 35.87 -17.24 -3.23
CA ARG A 220 36.00 -18.34 -4.20
C ARG A 220 37.01 -18.06 -5.30
N PHE A 221 37.07 -16.82 -5.77
CA PHE A 221 37.91 -16.35 -6.87
C PHE A 221 38.69 -15.10 -6.43
N PRO A 222 39.82 -15.25 -5.71
CA PRO A 222 40.59 -14.11 -5.19
C PRO A 222 41.02 -13.10 -6.26
N GLU A 223 41.38 -13.60 -7.44
CA GLU A 223 41.86 -12.82 -8.59
C GLU A 223 40.73 -12.21 -9.44
N LEU A 224 39.46 -12.44 -9.10
CA LEU A 224 38.33 -11.95 -9.89
C LEU A 224 38.23 -10.42 -9.85
N ASP A 225 38.24 -9.77 -10.99
CA ASP A 225 38.09 -8.31 -11.10
C ASP A 225 36.64 -7.90 -10.83
N LEU A 226 36.38 -7.24 -9.71
CA LEU A 226 35.02 -6.84 -9.30
C LEU A 226 34.87 -5.32 -9.24
N TYR A 227 33.90 -4.80 -9.99
CA TYR A 227 33.54 -3.39 -10.02
C TYR A 227 32.08 -3.21 -9.60
N VAL A 228 31.81 -2.20 -8.76
CA VAL A 228 30.45 -1.85 -8.31
C VAL A 228 30.18 -0.40 -8.66
N PHE A 229 29.25 -0.17 -9.60
CA PHE A 229 28.81 1.14 -10.05
C PHE A 229 27.61 1.60 -9.24
N HIS A 230 27.69 2.78 -8.60
CA HIS A 230 26.68 3.25 -7.65
C HIS A 230 26.51 4.77 -7.61
N ASN A 231 25.47 5.25 -6.92
CA ASN A 231 25.21 6.68 -6.65
C ASN A 231 25.04 6.93 -5.13
N GLY A 232 26.09 6.55 -4.39
CA GLY A 232 26.09 6.39 -2.92
C GLY A 232 25.66 5.00 -2.43
N ILE A 233 26.61 4.27 -1.84
CA ILE A 233 26.37 2.99 -1.16
C ILE A 233 25.55 3.21 0.10
N ARG A 234 24.51 2.39 0.31
CA ARG A 234 23.60 2.48 1.45
C ARG A 234 23.62 1.19 2.26
N ASN A 235 24.57 1.11 3.19
CA ASN A 235 24.69 0.00 4.12
C ASN A 235 24.27 0.45 5.52
N SER A 236 23.24 -0.17 6.07
CA SER A 236 22.75 0.15 7.42
C SER A 236 23.24 -0.88 8.43
N GLY A 237 23.83 -0.40 9.53
CA GLY A 237 24.24 -1.20 10.67
C GLY A 237 25.71 -1.65 10.65
N ASN A 238 26.26 -1.90 11.84
CA ASN A 238 27.69 -2.14 12.05
C ASN A 238 28.25 -3.31 11.24
N ARG A 239 27.48 -4.39 11.04
CA ARG A 239 27.91 -5.56 10.26
C ARG A 239 28.09 -5.22 8.79
N GLN A 240 27.13 -4.50 8.20
CA GLN A 240 27.17 -4.19 6.77
C GLN A 240 28.28 -3.21 6.43
N GLU A 241 28.56 -2.25 7.31
CA GLU A 241 29.69 -1.34 7.14
C GLU A 241 31.03 -2.10 7.20
N ARG A 242 31.20 -3.03 8.15
CA ARG A 242 32.41 -3.87 8.20
C ARG A 242 32.59 -4.71 6.94
N MET A 243 31.52 -5.33 6.44
CA MET A 243 31.56 -6.11 5.19
C MET A 243 31.94 -5.24 3.99
N PHE A 244 31.44 -4.01 3.91
CA PHE A 244 31.83 -3.07 2.86
C PHE A 244 33.32 -2.70 2.92
N LEU A 245 33.83 -2.37 4.11
CA LEU A 245 35.25 -2.08 4.29
C LEU A 245 36.12 -3.30 3.98
N GLU A 246 35.67 -4.50 4.33
CA GLU A 246 36.34 -5.75 3.99
C GLU A 246 36.36 -5.99 2.47
N ALA A 247 35.25 -5.76 1.77
CA ALA A 247 35.17 -5.89 0.32
C ALA A 247 36.19 -4.95 -0.36
N ARG A 248 36.30 -3.71 0.12
CA ARG A 248 37.33 -2.76 -0.35
C ARG A 248 38.75 -3.26 -0.08
N LYS A 249 39.01 -3.82 1.11
CA LYS A 249 40.33 -4.41 1.46
C LYS A 249 40.68 -5.60 0.56
N LYS A 250 39.69 -6.40 0.16
CA LYS A 250 39.85 -7.52 -0.79
C LYS A 250 39.94 -7.06 -2.26
N GLY A 251 40.04 -5.76 -2.54
CA GLY A 251 40.27 -5.22 -3.87
C GLY A 251 39.02 -5.02 -4.72
N VAL A 252 37.81 -5.04 -4.14
CA VAL A 252 36.58 -4.67 -4.87
C VAL A 252 36.56 -3.17 -5.12
N VAL A 253 36.40 -2.77 -6.38
CA VAL A 253 36.41 -1.36 -6.81
C VAL A 253 34.99 -0.81 -6.78
N PHE A 254 34.77 0.28 -6.06
CA PHE A 254 33.48 0.98 -6.00
C PHE A 254 33.59 2.31 -6.73
N VAL A 255 32.80 2.49 -7.79
CA VAL A 255 32.82 3.68 -8.65
C VAL A 255 31.50 4.42 -8.50
N ASN A 256 31.56 5.69 -8.10
CA ASN A 256 30.38 6.52 -7.85
C ASN A 256 29.84 7.16 -9.13
N THR A 257 29.40 6.33 -10.07
CA THR A 257 28.85 6.72 -11.36
C THR A 257 27.94 5.61 -11.90
N PHE A 258 27.11 5.92 -12.89
CA PHE A 258 26.39 4.90 -13.66
C PHE A 258 26.99 4.76 -15.05
N PRO A 259 27.33 3.54 -15.48
CA PRO A 259 27.95 3.31 -16.78
C PRO A 259 26.89 3.29 -17.89
N GLU A 260 27.33 3.54 -19.12
CA GLU A 260 26.60 3.16 -20.33
C GLU A 260 27.13 1.82 -20.86
N ILE A 261 26.23 0.91 -21.26
CA ILE A 261 26.62 -0.36 -21.89
C ILE A 261 26.68 -0.15 -23.40
N THR A 262 27.80 -0.53 -24.00
CA THR A 262 27.98 -0.58 -25.45
C THR A 262 28.20 -2.02 -25.91
N GLN A 263 28.37 -2.24 -27.23
CA GLN A 263 28.54 -3.56 -27.84
C GLN A 263 29.61 -4.39 -27.09
N GLY A 264 29.28 -5.65 -26.74
CA GLY A 264 30.22 -6.59 -26.11
C GLY A 264 30.50 -6.37 -24.63
N HIS A 265 29.52 -5.91 -23.84
CA HIS A 265 29.63 -5.69 -22.38
C HIS A 265 30.69 -4.65 -21.99
N VAL A 266 31.00 -3.73 -22.91
CA VAL A 266 31.92 -2.62 -22.65
C VAL A 266 31.17 -1.52 -21.93
N LEU A 267 31.57 -1.27 -20.68
CA LEU A 267 31.04 -0.20 -19.85
C LEU A 267 31.86 1.07 -20.04
N ILE A 268 31.17 2.15 -20.39
CA ILE A 268 31.74 3.49 -20.50
C ILE A 268 31.33 4.30 -19.28
N PHE A 269 32.29 4.87 -18.56
CA PHE A 269 32.00 5.62 -17.33
C PHE A 269 33.09 6.63 -16.98
N SER A 270 32.73 7.66 -16.21
CA SER A 270 33.68 8.60 -15.60
C SER A 270 33.83 8.30 -14.11
N ASP A 271 35.05 8.39 -13.57
CA ASP A 271 35.28 8.30 -12.13
C ASP A 271 35.48 9.72 -11.55
N PRO A 272 34.51 10.25 -10.79
CA PRO A 272 34.60 11.58 -10.21
C PRO A 272 35.80 11.75 -9.26
N LEU A 273 36.29 10.67 -8.65
CA LEU A 273 37.41 10.71 -7.70
C LEU A 273 38.76 10.89 -8.38
N LEU A 274 38.87 10.50 -9.64
CA LEU A 274 40.10 10.66 -10.41
C LEU A 274 40.26 12.08 -10.99
N GLY A 275 39.27 12.97 -10.79
CA GLY A 275 39.32 14.36 -11.25
C GLY A 275 39.39 14.53 -12.77
N LEU A 276 39.20 13.44 -13.51
CA LEU A 276 39.27 13.40 -14.96
C LEU A 276 37.85 13.36 -15.51
N GLU A 277 37.47 14.34 -16.33
CA GLU A 277 36.31 14.24 -17.24
C GLU A 277 36.50 13.14 -18.32
N ARG A 278 37.53 12.30 -18.17
CA ARG A 278 37.89 11.25 -19.11
C ARG A 278 36.96 10.07 -18.94
N LEU A 279 36.21 9.78 -20.00
CA LEU A 279 35.46 8.54 -20.13
C LEU A 279 36.43 7.36 -20.18
N MET A 280 36.34 6.48 -19.18
CA MET A 280 37.00 5.19 -19.14
C MET A 280 36.11 4.18 -19.87
N LYS A 281 36.76 3.23 -20.55
CA LYS A 281 36.09 2.10 -21.19
C LYS A 281 36.72 0.84 -20.64
N LYS A 282 35.92 -0.04 -20.01
CA LYS A 282 36.36 -1.35 -19.55
C LYS A 282 35.37 -2.40 -20.01
N GLN A 283 35.89 -3.46 -20.60
CA GLN A 283 35.12 -4.65 -20.94
C GLN A 283 34.99 -5.53 -19.71
N PHE A 284 33.80 -6.09 -19.50
CA PHE A 284 33.51 -7.05 -18.45
C PHE A 284 32.99 -8.35 -19.04
N ASP A 285 33.32 -9.47 -18.41
CA ASP A 285 32.84 -10.78 -18.86
C ASP A 285 31.39 -11.03 -18.43
N LEU A 286 30.98 -10.47 -17.29
CA LEU A 286 29.62 -10.58 -16.75
C LEU A 286 29.17 -9.24 -16.16
N VAL A 287 27.92 -8.85 -16.43
CA VAL A 287 27.29 -7.66 -15.85
C VAL A 287 26.09 -8.06 -15.03
N VAL A 288 26.06 -7.65 -13.76
CA VAL A 288 25.01 -7.98 -12.80
C VAL A 288 24.20 -6.73 -12.44
N LEU A 289 22.93 -6.74 -12.78
CA LEU A 289 21.98 -5.68 -12.48
C LEU A 289 21.39 -5.88 -11.08
N ALA A 290 21.73 -5.00 -10.13
CA ALA A 290 21.12 -5.03 -8.81
C ALA A 290 19.73 -4.37 -8.87
N VAL A 291 18.74 -5.22 -9.16
CA VAL A 291 17.36 -4.82 -9.43
C VAL A 291 16.62 -4.32 -8.19
N GLY A 292 15.65 -3.44 -8.42
CA GLY A 292 14.72 -2.97 -7.41
C GLY A 292 13.74 -4.03 -6.92
N ILE A 293 12.90 -3.64 -5.97
CA ILE A 293 11.84 -4.49 -5.43
C ILE A 293 10.48 -3.80 -5.52
N LEU A 294 9.48 -4.59 -5.87
CA LEU A 294 8.08 -4.22 -5.99
C LEU A 294 7.28 -4.83 -4.83
N PRO A 295 6.35 -4.10 -4.21
CA PRO A 295 5.45 -4.67 -3.21
C PRO A 295 4.46 -5.65 -3.84
N THR A 296 4.10 -6.71 -3.11
CA THR A 296 2.96 -7.60 -3.44
C THR A 296 1.64 -7.14 -2.82
N ALA A 297 1.60 -5.91 -2.30
CA ALA A 297 0.53 -5.44 -1.45
C ALA A 297 -0.75 -5.03 -2.21
N VAL A 298 -0.70 -4.87 -3.53
CA VAL A 298 -1.83 -4.37 -4.33
C VAL A 298 -3.02 -5.32 -4.27
N GLU A 299 -2.81 -6.59 -4.61
CA GLU A 299 -3.85 -7.62 -4.53
C GLU A 299 -4.43 -7.72 -3.11
N MET A 300 -3.56 -7.66 -2.10
CA MET A 300 -3.99 -7.72 -0.68
C MET A 300 -4.74 -6.47 -0.22
N SER A 301 -4.41 -5.29 -0.76
CA SER A 301 -5.14 -4.04 -0.48
C SER A 301 -6.57 -4.13 -0.96
N GLU A 302 -6.79 -4.65 -2.17
CA GLU A 302 -8.12 -4.82 -2.76
C GLU A 302 -8.94 -5.85 -1.98
N LEU A 303 -8.32 -6.98 -1.63
CA LEU A 303 -8.97 -8.07 -0.91
C LEU A 303 -9.32 -7.71 0.54
N LEU A 304 -8.41 -7.02 1.25
CA LEU A 304 -8.53 -6.78 2.70
C LEU A 304 -9.01 -5.37 3.05
N GLY A 305 -9.16 -4.48 2.06
CA GLY A 305 -9.46 -3.07 2.30
C GLY A 305 -8.38 -2.35 3.11
N VAL A 306 -7.11 -2.74 2.92
CA VAL A 306 -5.95 -2.16 3.62
C VAL A 306 -5.37 -1.04 2.76
N PRO A 307 -5.22 0.20 3.27
CA PRO A 307 -4.64 1.28 2.48
C PRO A 307 -3.17 1.03 2.13
N LEU A 308 -2.79 1.45 0.94
CA LEU A 308 -1.39 1.52 0.52
C LEU A 308 -0.84 2.94 0.67
N GLY A 309 0.45 3.03 0.95
CA GLY A 309 1.18 4.30 0.88
C GLY A 309 1.47 4.69 -0.58
N LYS A 310 2.01 5.90 -0.78
CA LYS A 310 2.37 6.45 -2.11
C LYS A 310 3.35 5.59 -2.93
N ARG A 311 4.02 4.64 -2.29
CA ARG A 311 5.01 3.73 -2.90
C ARG A 311 4.45 2.34 -3.21
N GLY A 312 3.16 2.11 -2.93
CA GLY A 312 2.48 0.82 -3.18
C GLY A 312 2.65 -0.22 -2.07
N PHE A 313 3.32 0.09 -0.97
CA PHE A 313 3.45 -0.80 0.18
C PHE A 313 2.28 -0.60 1.16
N VAL A 314 2.00 -1.61 2.00
CA VAL A 314 0.98 -1.51 3.07
C VAL A 314 1.29 -0.31 3.96
N LYS A 315 0.28 0.53 4.18
CA LYS A 315 0.38 1.72 5.03
C LYS A 315 0.22 1.35 6.50
N GLU A 316 1.16 1.78 7.33
CA GLU A 316 1.05 1.70 8.78
C GLU A 316 -0.03 2.63 9.35
N ASP A 317 -0.60 2.28 10.50
CA ASP A 317 -1.56 3.14 11.23
C ASP A 317 -0.88 4.46 11.61
N ASN A 318 0.30 4.36 12.25
CA ASN A 318 1.14 5.49 12.63
C ASN A 318 2.55 5.01 13.01
N GLN A 319 3.46 5.96 13.22
CA GLN A 319 4.87 5.70 13.57
C GLN A 319 5.06 4.93 14.90
N LEU A 320 4.09 4.98 15.82
CA LEU A 320 4.13 4.24 17.09
C LEU A 320 3.58 2.81 16.95
N SER A 321 2.91 2.49 15.83
CA SER A 321 2.30 1.19 15.56
C SER A 321 2.74 0.67 14.18
N PRO A 322 4.05 0.42 13.99
CA PRO A 322 4.67 0.25 12.67
C PRO A 322 4.31 -1.07 11.94
N THR A 323 3.55 -1.95 12.58
CA THR A 323 3.06 -3.23 12.03
C THR A 323 1.54 -3.34 12.05
N SER A 324 0.85 -2.30 12.52
CA SER A 324 -0.60 -2.21 12.48
C SER A 324 -1.03 -1.44 11.25
N THR A 325 -2.16 -1.81 10.64
CA THR A 325 -2.77 -1.02 9.57
C THR A 325 -3.83 -0.07 10.16
N PRO A 326 -4.26 0.96 9.42
CA PRO A 326 -5.45 1.74 9.77
C PRO A 326 -6.72 0.88 9.90
N THR A 327 -6.75 -0.28 9.24
CA THR A 327 -7.84 -1.26 9.35
C THR A 327 -7.63 -2.15 10.57
N LYS A 328 -8.31 -1.82 11.68
CA LYS A 328 -8.24 -2.62 12.93
C LYS A 328 -8.51 -4.10 12.67
N GLY A 329 -7.74 -4.95 13.35
CA GLY A 329 -7.75 -6.40 13.17
C GLY A 329 -6.84 -6.90 12.05
N ILE A 330 -6.35 -6.00 11.19
CA ILE A 330 -5.42 -6.32 10.11
C ILE A 330 -4.07 -5.67 10.37
N TYR A 331 -3.04 -6.50 10.33
CA TYR A 331 -1.64 -6.18 10.61
C TYR A 331 -0.79 -6.58 9.41
N PHE A 332 0.48 -6.20 9.42
CA PHE A 332 1.42 -6.66 8.42
C PHE A 332 2.80 -6.90 9.02
N ALA A 333 3.59 -7.74 8.35
CA ALA A 333 4.96 -8.02 8.72
C ALA A 333 5.84 -8.19 7.49
N GLY A 334 7.07 -7.68 7.59
CA GLY A 334 8.10 -7.83 6.59
C GLY A 334 7.97 -6.91 5.39
N ALA A 335 8.53 -7.35 4.27
CA ALA A 335 8.80 -6.48 3.13
C ALA A 335 7.54 -5.95 2.41
N VAL A 336 6.35 -6.43 2.76
CA VAL A 336 5.07 -5.96 2.22
C VAL A 336 4.73 -4.52 2.64
N GLY A 337 5.22 -4.08 3.80
CA GLY A 337 5.01 -2.72 4.32
C GLY A 337 6.11 -1.72 3.97
N SER A 338 7.31 -2.21 3.67
CA SER A 338 8.42 -1.38 3.15
C SER A 338 9.59 -2.26 2.72
N PRO A 339 10.55 -1.75 1.93
CA PRO A 339 11.84 -2.41 1.75
C PRO A 339 12.49 -2.77 3.10
N ALA A 340 12.62 -4.06 3.39
CA ALA A 340 13.09 -4.58 4.67
C ALA A 340 14.01 -5.78 4.46
N ASP A 341 15.10 -5.83 5.24
CA ASP A 341 15.98 -7.00 5.28
C ASP A 341 15.39 -8.12 6.15
N ILE A 342 16.00 -9.32 6.11
CA ILE A 342 15.51 -10.49 6.84
C ILE A 342 15.38 -10.20 8.34
N LYS A 343 16.33 -9.47 8.93
CA LYS A 343 16.32 -9.17 10.36
C LYS A 343 15.12 -8.29 10.71
N GLN A 344 14.89 -7.25 9.92
CA GLN A 344 13.74 -6.37 10.07
C GLN A 344 12.42 -7.11 9.86
N CYS A 345 12.35 -8.04 8.90
CA CYS A 345 11.17 -8.88 8.71
C CYS A 345 10.87 -9.73 9.95
N ILE A 346 11.90 -10.33 10.58
CA ILE A 346 11.73 -11.11 11.82
C ILE A 346 11.28 -10.22 12.98
N GLU A 347 11.90 -9.05 13.15
CA GLU A 347 11.51 -8.07 14.18
C GLU A 347 10.05 -7.61 14.00
N GLN A 348 9.65 -7.32 12.76
CA GLN A 348 8.29 -6.94 12.42
C GLN A 348 7.30 -8.09 12.63
N ALA A 349 7.66 -9.34 12.32
CA ALA A 349 6.81 -10.50 12.58
C ALA A 349 6.54 -10.65 14.08
N GLY A 350 7.57 -10.54 14.93
CA GLY A 350 7.40 -10.55 16.40
C GLY A 350 6.54 -9.38 16.90
N SER A 351 6.76 -8.18 16.34
CA SER A 351 5.94 -7.00 16.65
C SER A 351 4.46 -7.18 16.25
N ALA A 352 4.19 -7.68 15.05
CA ALA A 352 2.83 -7.96 14.57
C ALA A 352 2.14 -9.00 15.46
N ALA A 353 2.82 -10.10 15.79
CA ALA A 353 2.30 -11.11 16.70
C ALA A 353 1.96 -10.53 18.10
N MET A 354 2.80 -9.63 18.63
CA MET A 354 2.54 -8.93 19.90
C MET A 354 1.31 -8.02 19.81
N GLN A 355 1.14 -7.28 18.71
CA GLN A 355 -0.03 -6.43 18.50
C GLN A 355 -1.32 -7.24 18.39
N VAL A 356 -1.26 -8.40 17.75
CA VAL A 356 -2.36 -9.36 17.68
C VAL A 356 -2.67 -9.92 19.07
N SER A 357 -1.65 -10.34 19.83
CA SER A 357 -1.83 -10.86 21.19
C SER A 357 -2.55 -9.85 22.10
N LYS A 358 -2.21 -8.56 22.02
CA LYS A 358 -2.92 -7.49 22.75
C LYS A 358 -4.42 -7.47 22.46
N HIS A 359 -4.83 -7.80 21.23
CA HIS A 359 -6.23 -7.84 20.85
C HIS A 359 -6.98 -9.02 21.47
N PHE A 360 -6.31 -10.16 21.63
CA PHE A 360 -6.87 -11.39 22.17
C PHE A 360 -6.70 -11.57 23.69
N GLN A 361 -6.22 -10.55 24.41
CA GLN A 361 -6.17 -10.58 25.88
C GLN A 361 -7.55 -10.48 26.55
N ARG A 362 -8.59 -10.12 25.79
CA ARG A 362 -9.97 -9.99 26.26
C ARG A 362 -10.91 -10.58 25.22
N ASP A 363 -12.00 -11.18 25.67
CA ASP A 363 -13.04 -11.73 24.79
C ASP A 363 -13.87 -10.65 24.08
N THR A 364 -13.72 -9.38 24.51
CA THR A 364 -14.47 -8.24 23.98
C THR A 364 -13.54 -7.14 23.50
N ALA A 365 -13.83 -6.58 22.33
CA ALA A 365 -13.15 -5.40 21.80
C ALA A 365 -13.92 -4.12 22.19
N GLU A 366 -13.21 -3.14 22.77
CA GLU A 366 -13.75 -1.79 22.93
C GLU A 366 -13.72 -1.07 21.58
N LEU A 367 -14.91 -0.76 21.08
CA LEU A 367 -15.08 -0.02 19.83
C LEU A 367 -15.25 1.47 20.11
N SER A 368 -14.79 2.30 19.19
CA SER A 368 -15.06 3.74 19.25
C SER A 368 -16.57 3.96 19.19
N PRO A 369 -17.16 4.76 20.09
CA PRO A 369 -18.58 5.10 20.01
C PRO A 369 -18.88 6.09 18.87
N ILE A 370 -17.86 6.58 18.17
CA ILE A 370 -17.97 7.55 17.07
C ILE A 370 -18.32 6.80 15.78
N ILE A 371 -19.54 6.26 15.74
CA ILE A 371 -20.08 5.49 14.62
C ILE A 371 -21.26 6.21 13.97
N ALA A 372 -21.58 5.80 12.75
CA ALA A 372 -22.78 6.23 12.07
C ALA A 372 -24.02 5.52 12.65
N LYS A 373 -25.13 6.25 12.75
CA LYS A 373 -26.45 5.74 13.16
C LYS A 373 -27.49 6.10 12.12
N VAL A 374 -28.43 5.18 11.87
CA VAL A 374 -29.54 5.37 10.93
C VAL A 374 -30.82 5.66 11.71
N ASP A 375 -31.51 6.71 11.30
CA ASP A 375 -32.89 7.00 11.66
C ASP A 375 -33.80 6.28 10.65
N PHE A 376 -34.41 5.19 11.09
CA PHE A 376 -35.24 4.33 10.25
C PHE A 376 -36.52 5.01 9.77
N GLU A 377 -37.02 6.05 10.46
CA GLU A 377 -38.20 6.79 10.03
C GLU A 377 -37.92 7.67 8.80
N LYS A 378 -36.67 8.12 8.65
CA LYS A 378 -36.22 8.94 7.51
C LYS A 378 -35.59 8.13 6.38
N CYS A 379 -35.21 6.89 6.65
CA CYS A 379 -34.51 6.05 5.68
C CYS A 379 -35.47 5.55 4.59
N THR A 380 -35.02 5.60 3.34
CA THR A 380 -35.80 5.15 2.18
C THR A 380 -35.20 3.95 1.47
N GLY A 381 -34.12 3.37 2.01
CA GLY A 381 -33.45 2.22 1.39
C GLY A 381 -32.71 2.52 0.08
N CYS A 382 -32.45 3.79 -0.26
CA CYS A 382 -31.93 4.15 -1.59
C CYS A 382 -30.49 3.68 -1.92
N GLY A 383 -29.79 2.99 -1.03
CA GLY A 383 -28.47 2.38 -1.29
C GLY A 383 -27.26 3.32 -1.35
N LYS A 384 -27.45 4.65 -1.47
CA LYS A 384 -26.33 5.59 -1.72
C LYS A 384 -25.25 5.59 -0.64
N CYS A 385 -25.64 5.39 0.62
CA CYS A 385 -24.73 5.32 1.76
C CYS A 385 -23.89 4.05 1.76
N SER A 386 -24.46 2.91 1.33
CA SER A 386 -23.74 1.66 1.14
C SER A 386 -22.64 1.83 0.08
N ASN A 387 -22.98 2.35 -1.10
CA ASN A 387 -22.04 2.52 -2.21
C ASN A 387 -20.89 3.51 -1.93
N GLN A 388 -21.06 4.41 -0.96
CA GLN A 388 -20.08 5.42 -0.58
C GLN A 388 -19.20 5.00 0.62
N CYS A 389 -19.50 3.85 1.24
CA CYS A 389 -18.76 3.37 2.40
C CYS A 389 -17.52 2.60 1.95
N LEU A 390 -16.34 3.24 2.00
CA LEU A 390 -15.07 2.61 1.67
C LEU A 390 -14.65 1.48 2.65
N PHE A 391 -15.41 1.28 3.73
CA PHE A 391 -15.15 0.24 4.75
C PHE A 391 -16.17 -0.90 4.71
N GLY A 392 -17.11 -0.89 3.77
CA GLY A 392 -18.16 -1.93 3.70
C GLY A 392 -19.09 -2.00 4.91
N ALA A 393 -19.09 -0.99 5.79
CA ALA A 393 -19.80 -1.01 7.07
C ALA A 393 -21.32 -0.80 6.94
N ILE A 394 -21.84 -0.52 5.74
CA ILE A 394 -23.25 -0.22 5.51
C ILE A 394 -23.82 -1.17 4.47
N ARG A 395 -24.84 -1.94 4.86
CA ARG A 395 -25.59 -2.85 3.98
C ARG A 395 -27.05 -2.38 3.87
N ILE A 396 -27.73 -2.83 2.83
CA ILE A 396 -29.18 -2.62 2.69
C ILE A 396 -29.87 -3.95 3.01
N GLU A 397 -30.60 -3.98 4.11
CA GLU A 397 -31.38 -5.13 4.59
C GLU A 397 -32.81 -4.67 4.80
N ASP A 398 -33.79 -5.45 4.33
CA ASP A 398 -35.22 -5.11 4.42
C ASP A 398 -35.58 -3.69 3.97
N LYS A 399 -34.95 -3.24 2.87
CA LYS A 399 -35.08 -1.87 2.32
C LYS A 399 -34.64 -0.76 3.28
N MET A 400 -33.81 -1.07 4.27
CA MET A 400 -33.24 -0.11 5.20
C MET A 400 -31.71 -0.21 5.20
N ALA A 401 -31.06 0.92 5.48
CA ALA A 401 -29.61 0.93 5.69
C ALA A 401 -29.31 0.42 7.11
N VAL A 402 -28.52 -0.64 7.20
CA VAL A 402 -28.04 -1.23 8.46
C VAL A 402 -26.53 -1.02 8.55
N ILE A 403 -26.05 -0.64 9.74
CA ILE A 403 -24.65 -0.31 9.98
C ILE A 403 -24.05 -1.40 10.86
N THR A 404 -23.00 -2.05 10.37
CA THR A 404 -22.15 -2.92 11.19
C THR A 404 -21.25 -2.03 12.04
N GLU A 405 -21.61 -1.86 13.32
CA GLU A 405 -20.94 -0.91 14.23
C GLU A 405 -19.42 -1.14 14.30
N ALA A 406 -19.01 -2.40 14.38
CA ALA A 406 -17.60 -2.80 14.46
C ALA A 406 -16.77 -2.50 13.19
N ALA A 407 -17.42 -2.42 12.02
CA ALA A 407 -16.77 -2.01 10.78
C ALA A 407 -16.80 -0.47 10.58
N CYS A 408 -17.69 0.23 11.28
CA CYS A 408 -17.87 1.67 11.10
C CYS A 408 -16.70 2.46 11.69
N ARG A 409 -16.01 3.24 10.85
CA ARG A 409 -14.89 4.10 11.28
C ARG A 409 -15.28 5.54 11.61
N GLY A 410 -16.56 5.90 11.50
CA GLY A 410 -17.03 7.25 11.88
C GLY A 410 -16.61 8.40 10.96
N CYS A 411 -16.19 8.12 9.72
CA CYS A 411 -15.65 9.16 8.82
C CYS A 411 -16.69 10.23 8.38
N GLY A 412 -17.98 9.91 8.41
CA GLY A 412 -19.06 10.83 8.06
C GLY A 412 -19.39 10.97 6.57
N ASN A 413 -18.79 10.18 5.67
CA ASN A 413 -19.12 10.26 4.24
C ASN A 413 -20.59 9.89 3.95
N CYS A 414 -21.10 8.85 4.62
CA CYS A 414 -22.48 8.40 4.49
C CYS A 414 -23.52 9.48 4.81
N VAL A 415 -23.26 10.38 5.78
CA VAL A 415 -24.11 11.53 6.11
C VAL A 415 -24.29 12.44 4.90
N ASN A 416 -23.22 12.67 4.13
CA ASN A 416 -23.28 13.52 2.94
C ASN A 416 -24.03 12.89 1.77
N SER A 417 -23.94 11.56 1.65
CA SER A 417 -24.65 10.81 0.61
C SER A 417 -26.16 10.74 0.86
N CYS A 418 -26.57 10.85 2.12
CA CYS A 418 -27.97 10.74 2.53
C CYS A 418 -28.74 12.04 2.29
N LYS A 419 -29.55 12.07 1.22
CA LYS A 419 -30.40 13.23 0.90
C LYS A 419 -31.61 13.40 1.84
N PHE A 420 -31.88 12.42 2.68
CA PHE A 420 -33.04 12.38 3.58
C PHE A 420 -32.69 12.78 5.02
N GLY A 421 -31.41 13.04 5.31
CA GLY A 421 -30.96 13.34 6.67
C GLY A 421 -31.14 12.17 7.65
N ALA A 422 -31.22 10.93 7.12
CA ALA A 422 -31.45 9.72 7.91
C ALA A 422 -30.19 9.19 8.59
N ILE A 423 -29.01 9.74 8.32
CA ILE A 423 -27.75 9.23 8.89
C ILE A 423 -27.08 10.34 9.69
N SER A 424 -26.65 10.01 10.90
CA SER A 424 -25.87 10.89 11.78
C SER A 424 -24.60 10.18 12.25
N ILE A 425 -23.59 10.95 12.70
CA ILE A 425 -22.41 10.39 13.38
C ILE A 425 -22.53 10.73 14.86
N SER A 426 -22.41 9.73 15.73
CA SER A 426 -22.37 9.91 17.18
C SER A 426 -21.21 10.85 17.57
N ASN A 427 -21.44 11.78 18.49
CA ASN A 427 -20.52 12.87 18.90
C ASN A 427 -20.15 13.90 17.80
N TYR A 428 -20.59 13.71 16.57
CA TYR A 428 -20.41 14.64 15.46
C TYR A 428 -21.72 14.79 14.68
N SER A 429 -22.85 14.88 15.36
CA SER A 429 -24.16 15.09 14.73
C SER A 429 -24.26 16.48 14.10
N ASP A 430 -25.19 16.67 13.16
CA ASP A 430 -25.42 18.00 12.56
C ASP A 430 -25.84 19.01 13.64
N GLU A 431 -26.63 18.59 14.62
CA GLU A 431 -27.05 19.45 15.72
C GLU A 431 -25.87 19.92 16.59
N GLN A 432 -24.98 19.00 16.97
CA GLN A 432 -23.77 19.33 17.74
C GLN A 432 -22.86 20.30 16.97
N LEU A 433 -22.61 20.05 15.69
CA LEU A 433 -21.77 20.92 14.86
C LEU A 433 -22.42 22.29 14.63
N ARG A 434 -23.75 22.34 14.43
CA ARG A 434 -24.50 23.61 14.33
C ARG A 434 -24.48 24.38 15.65
N ALA A 435 -24.55 23.70 16.79
CA ALA A 435 -24.42 24.34 18.11
C ALA A 435 -23.03 24.98 18.29
N GLN A 436 -21.96 24.29 17.90
CA GLN A 436 -20.60 24.85 17.92
C GLN A 436 -20.48 26.07 17.00
N LEU A 437 -21.06 26.02 15.79
CA LEU A 437 -21.08 27.16 14.87
C LEU A 437 -21.82 28.37 15.45
N ARG A 438 -23.00 28.16 16.05
CA ARG A 438 -23.75 29.24 16.73
C ARG A 438 -22.94 29.87 17.86
N ALA A 439 -22.22 29.07 18.62
CA ALA A 439 -21.36 29.58 19.68
C ALA A 439 -20.15 30.35 19.13
N ALA A 440 -19.49 29.81 18.10
CA ALA A 440 -18.34 30.43 17.46
C ALA A 440 -18.69 31.77 16.79
N LEU A 441 -19.90 31.89 16.21
CA LEU A 441 -20.36 33.02 15.41
C LEU A 441 -21.34 33.96 16.14
N ARG A 442 -21.33 34.02 17.48
CA ARG A 442 -22.13 35.02 18.22
C ARG A 442 -21.81 36.46 17.82
N GLU A 443 -20.53 36.71 17.54
CA GLU A 443 -19.97 37.97 17.03
C GLU A 443 -19.22 37.61 15.73
N PRO A 444 -19.90 37.52 14.58
CA PRO A 444 -19.33 36.90 13.38
C PRO A 444 -18.27 37.75 12.68
N GLU A 445 -18.23 39.05 12.97
CA GLU A 445 -17.30 40.04 12.43
C GLU A 445 -15.85 39.53 12.46
N ASP A 446 -15.17 39.59 11.32
CA ASP A 446 -13.78 39.19 11.10
C ASP A 446 -13.40 37.73 11.41
N LYS A 447 -14.36 36.86 11.72
CA LYS A 447 -14.07 35.46 12.07
C LYS A 447 -13.71 34.61 10.86
N VAL A 448 -12.78 33.68 11.11
CA VAL A 448 -12.44 32.60 10.18
C VAL A 448 -12.87 31.27 10.80
N ILE A 449 -13.89 30.63 10.23
CA ILE A 449 -14.32 29.30 10.67
C ILE A 449 -13.46 28.24 9.99
N VAL A 450 -12.79 27.42 10.78
CA VAL A 450 -11.96 26.32 10.25
C VAL A 450 -12.57 24.99 10.65
N PHE A 451 -13.19 24.28 9.70
CA PHE A 451 -13.54 22.88 9.90
C PHE A 451 -12.28 22.03 9.78
N ALA A 452 -11.73 21.60 10.92
CA ALA A 452 -10.49 20.86 10.97
C ALA A 452 -10.75 19.36 11.19
N CYS A 453 -10.21 18.53 10.29
CA CYS A 453 -10.12 17.08 10.48
C CYS A 453 -9.32 16.76 11.75
N HIS A 454 -9.85 15.88 12.61
CA HIS A 454 -9.27 15.49 13.88
C HIS A 454 -7.82 14.99 13.75
N TRP A 455 -7.57 14.12 12.77
CA TRP A 455 -6.32 13.37 12.67
C TRP A 455 -5.13 14.19 12.21
N CYS A 456 -5.35 15.15 11.30
CA CYS A 456 -4.27 15.87 10.63
C CYS A 456 -4.38 17.37 10.88
N SER A 457 -5.43 18.00 10.35
CA SER A 457 -5.56 19.47 10.38
C SER A 457 -5.67 20.03 11.80
N TYR A 458 -6.47 19.40 12.67
CA TYR A 458 -6.57 19.80 14.08
C TYR A 458 -5.25 19.59 14.83
N ALA A 459 -4.58 18.45 14.59
CA ALA A 459 -3.26 18.20 15.15
C ALA A 459 -2.20 19.19 14.64
N GLY A 460 -2.29 19.61 13.38
CA GLY A 460 -1.45 20.67 12.82
C GLY A 460 -1.70 22.03 13.48
N ALA A 461 -2.97 22.35 13.77
CA ALA A 461 -3.32 23.54 14.55
C ALA A 461 -2.77 23.49 15.99
N ASP A 462 -2.88 22.34 16.65
CA ASP A 462 -2.28 22.11 17.97
C ASP A 462 -0.76 22.26 17.91
N PHE A 463 -0.12 21.69 16.89
CA PHE A 463 1.33 21.80 16.68
C PHE A 463 1.77 23.24 16.44
N ALA A 464 0.98 24.05 15.72
CA ALA A 464 1.21 25.49 15.58
C ALA A 464 1.18 26.18 16.95
N GLY A 465 0.20 25.84 17.80
CA GLY A 465 0.09 26.34 19.17
C GLY A 465 1.28 25.97 20.04
N THR A 466 1.67 24.69 20.08
CA THR A 466 2.84 24.23 20.87
C THR A 466 4.16 24.80 20.36
N SER A 467 4.24 25.08 19.05
CA SER A 467 5.39 25.72 18.40
C SER A 467 5.36 27.26 18.50
N ARG A 468 4.35 27.84 19.18
CA ARG A 468 4.18 29.29 19.38
C ARG A 468 4.05 30.10 18.09
N LEU A 469 3.60 29.47 17.00
CA LEU A 469 3.33 30.16 15.74
C LEU A 469 2.06 31.01 15.87
N GLN A 470 2.10 32.22 15.33
CA GLN A 470 1.03 33.20 15.50
C GLN A 470 0.09 33.22 14.28
N TYR A 471 -1.22 33.23 14.54
CA TYR A 471 -2.31 33.41 13.57
C TYR A 471 -3.47 34.14 14.26
N SER A 472 -4.48 34.61 13.51
CA SER A 472 -5.54 35.45 14.07
C SER A 472 -6.19 34.89 15.33
N PRO A 473 -6.38 35.71 16.38
CA PRO A 473 -7.25 35.37 17.50
C PRO A 473 -8.73 35.28 17.09
N ASN A 474 -9.10 35.70 15.89
CA ASN A 474 -10.44 35.58 15.30
C ASN A 474 -10.71 34.21 14.63
N THR A 475 -9.71 33.33 14.61
CA THR A 475 -9.86 31.96 14.08
C THR A 475 -10.67 31.11 15.06
N ARG A 476 -11.68 30.40 14.55
CA ARG A 476 -12.49 29.46 15.34
C ARG A 476 -12.47 28.09 14.69
N ILE A 477 -11.86 27.13 15.39
CA ILE A 477 -11.71 25.76 14.90
C ILE A 477 -12.95 24.94 15.32
N ILE A 478 -13.63 24.36 14.33
CA ILE A 478 -14.70 23.39 14.51
C ILE A 478 -14.13 22.01 14.18
N LYS A 479 -13.88 21.22 15.22
CA LYS A 479 -13.29 19.90 15.06
C LYS A 479 -14.32 18.93 14.44
N THR A 480 -13.89 18.20 13.41
CA THR A 480 -14.67 17.13 12.78
C THR A 480 -13.81 15.88 12.70
N MET A 481 -14.39 14.67 12.75
CA MET A 481 -13.57 13.45 12.63
C MET A 481 -12.79 13.39 11.32
N CYS A 482 -13.42 13.83 10.23
CA CYS A 482 -12.83 13.90 8.91
C CYS A 482 -13.35 15.14 8.21
N SER A 483 -12.57 15.71 7.28
CA SER A 483 -13.08 16.73 6.37
C SER A 483 -14.32 16.25 5.60
N CYS A 484 -14.42 14.93 5.39
CA CYS A 484 -15.56 14.30 4.75
C CYS A 484 -16.86 14.50 5.52
N ARG A 485 -16.83 14.64 6.85
CA ARG A 485 -18.01 14.91 7.67
C ARG A 485 -18.64 16.29 7.39
N VAL A 486 -17.87 17.25 6.87
CA VAL A 486 -18.33 18.62 6.62
C VAL A 486 -19.30 18.66 5.44
N THR A 487 -20.60 18.71 5.73
CA THR A 487 -21.64 18.80 4.71
C THR A 487 -21.70 20.20 4.11
N VAL A 488 -22.17 20.29 2.86
CA VAL A 488 -22.46 21.59 2.24
C VAL A 488 -23.45 22.39 3.08
N ASP A 489 -24.41 21.72 3.75
CA ASP A 489 -25.38 22.40 4.59
C ASP A 489 -24.77 22.97 5.87
N LEU A 490 -23.71 22.37 6.42
CA LEU A 490 -22.94 22.98 7.51
C LEU A 490 -22.18 24.23 7.04
N ILE A 491 -21.61 24.21 5.83
CA ILE A 491 -20.92 25.38 5.26
C ILE A 491 -21.94 26.50 5.00
N LYS A 492 -23.09 26.20 4.38
CA LYS A 492 -24.19 27.16 4.21
C LYS A 492 -24.67 27.71 5.55
N TYR A 493 -24.77 26.87 6.56
CA TYR A 493 -25.21 27.29 7.88
C TYR A 493 -24.21 28.26 8.54
N ALA A 494 -22.91 28.02 8.40
CA ALA A 494 -21.89 28.98 8.84
C ALA A 494 -22.05 30.34 8.13
N PHE A 495 -22.25 30.33 6.81
CA PHE A 495 -22.51 31.55 6.05
C PHE A 495 -23.84 32.23 6.42
N ALA A 496 -24.90 31.45 6.70
CA ALA A 496 -26.19 31.98 7.16
C ALA A 496 -26.09 32.65 8.55
N LEU A 497 -25.15 32.19 9.39
CA LEU A 497 -24.82 32.82 10.66
C LEU A 497 -23.88 34.04 10.52
N GLY A 498 -23.49 34.40 9.29
CA GLY A 498 -22.68 35.58 9.00
C GLY A 498 -21.18 35.34 8.95
N ALA A 499 -20.70 34.09 8.88
CA ALA A 499 -19.27 33.83 8.74
C ALA A 499 -18.68 34.55 7.50
N PRO A 500 -17.69 35.44 7.67
CA PRO A 500 -17.01 36.07 6.54
C PRO A 500 -16.29 35.02 5.69
N LYS A 501 -15.61 34.08 6.37
CA LYS A 501 -14.61 33.19 5.78
C LYS A 501 -14.72 31.79 6.37
N VAL A 502 -14.65 30.77 5.51
CA VAL A 502 -14.70 29.36 5.90
C VAL A 502 -13.54 28.59 5.29
N ILE A 503 -12.79 27.86 6.10
CA ILE A 503 -11.79 26.88 5.68
C ILE A 503 -12.33 25.49 5.97
N VAL A 504 -12.29 24.60 4.99
CA VAL A 504 -12.42 23.17 5.19
C VAL A 504 -11.03 22.56 5.07
N SER A 505 -10.56 21.90 6.13
CA SER A 505 -9.21 21.37 6.16
C SER A 505 -9.15 19.89 6.57
N GLY A 506 -8.24 19.16 5.92
CA GLY A 506 -8.09 17.71 6.07
C GLY A 506 -6.68 17.22 5.88
N CYS A 507 -6.50 15.91 5.88
CA CYS A 507 -5.23 15.26 5.54
C CYS A 507 -4.92 15.42 4.04
N HIS A 508 -3.63 15.36 3.68
CA HIS A 508 -3.20 15.32 2.27
C HIS A 508 -3.82 14.14 1.51
N PRO A 509 -4.12 14.28 0.20
CA PRO A 509 -4.46 13.16 -0.67
C PRO A 509 -3.42 12.03 -0.57
N GLY A 510 -3.88 10.78 -0.43
CA GLY A 510 -3.05 9.60 -0.14
C GLY A 510 -2.66 9.41 1.33
N ASP A 511 -2.71 10.47 2.14
CA ASP A 511 -2.32 10.43 3.56
C ASP A 511 -3.53 10.36 4.50
N CYS A 512 -4.76 10.38 3.98
CA CYS A 512 -5.97 10.42 4.80
C CYS A 512 -6.13 9.15 5.67
N HIS A 513 -6.56 9.37 6.92
CA HIS A 513 -6.78 8.32 7.92
C HIS A 513 -7.94 7.39 7.56
N TYR A 514 -8.89 7.88 6.76
CA TYR A 514 -10.07 7.12 6.36
C TYR A 514 -10.05 6.76 4.88
N LEU A 515 -8.92 6.22 4.39
CA LEU A 515 -8.69 5.96 2.96
C LEU A 515 -8.84 7.27 2.16
N ASP A 516 -9.28 7.23 0.91
CA ASP A 516 -9.42 8.44 0.07
C ASP A 516 -10.69 9.27 0.34
N ASN A 517 -11.24 9.23 1.56
CA ASN A 517 -12.45 9.98 1.89
C ASN A 517 -12.29 11.51 1.73
N ASN A 518 -11.09 12.06 1.91
CA ASN A 518 -10.83 13.47 1.65
C ASN A 518 -11.05 13.87 0.17
N MET A 519 -10.97 12.91 -0.77
CA MET A 519 -11.23 13.16 -2.20
C MET A 519 -12.72 13.44 -2.47
N PHE A 520 -13.64 12.81 -1.72
CA PHE A 520 -15.06 13.19 -1.76
C PHE A 520 -15.26 14.64 -1.28
N THR A 521 -14.54 15.07 -0.25
CA THR A 521 -14.54 16.47 0.21
C THR A 521 -14.05 17.40 -0.89
N LYS A 522 -12.94 17.05 -1.55
CA LYS A 522 -12.37 17.85 -2.65
C LYS A 522 -13.40 18.07 -3.76
N SER A 523 -14.00 17.00 -4.27
CA SER A 523 -15.03 17.09 -5.32
C SER A 523 -16.23 17.92 -4.86
N ARG A 524 -16.68 17.72 -3.62
CA ARG A 524 -17.85 18.42 -3.05
C ARG A 524 -17.61 19.91 -2.87
N VAL A 525 -16.46 20.31 -2.32
CA VAL A 525 -16.12 21.72 -2.07
C VAL A 525 -15.90 22.46 -3.38
N MET A 526 -15.21 21.85 -4.36
CA MET A 526 -15.03 22.48 -5.68
C MET A 526 -16.37 22.74 -6.38
N LYS A 527 -17.27 21.74 -6.42
CA LYS A 527 -18.63 21.91 -6.95
C LYS A 527 -19.45 22.95 -6.19
N PHE A 528 -19.17 23.14 -4.90
CA PHE A 528 -19.86 24.15 -4.11
C PHE A 528 -19.31 25.56 -4.36
N LYS A 529 -17.99 25.72 -4.57
CA LYS A 529 -17.40 26.99 -5.02
C LYS A 529 -18.03 27.49 -6.31
N GLU A 530 -18.19 26.63 -7.32
CA GLU A 530 -18.89 26.97 -8.58
C GLU A 530 -20.33 27.48 -8.31
N LYS A 531 -21.03 26.87 -7.35
CA LYS A 531 -22.37 27.30 -6.94
C LYS A 531 -22.37 28.64 -6.21
N LEU A 532 -21.34 28.95 -5.41
CA LEU A 532 -21.19 30.27 -4.79
C LEU A 532 -21.06 31.35 -5.87
N SER A 533 -20.19 31.14 -6.86
CA SER A 533 -20.03 32.06 -8.00
C SER A 533 -21.35 32.26 -8.75
N SER A 534 -22.10 31.19 -9.03
CA SER A 534 -23.41 31.30 -9.70
C SER A 534 -24.47 32.08 -8.91
N LYS A 535 -24.27 32.23 -7.59
CA LYS A 535 -25.15 32.98 -6.68
C LYS A 535 -24.63 34.40 -6.40
N GLY A 536 -23.55 34.83 -7.06
CA GLY A 536 -22.92 36.13 -6.84
C GLY A 536 -22.11 36.23 -5.54
N ILE A 537 -21.78 35.09 -4.90
CA ILE A 537 -20.98 35.05 -3.67
C ILE A 537 -19.53 34.76 -4.04
N ASN A 538 -18.57 35.48 -3.44
CA ASN A 538 -17.16 35.29 -3.72
C ASN A 538 -16.71 33.86 -3.34
N PRO A 539 -16.30 33.01 -4.30
CA PRO A 539 -15.92 31.62 -4.03
C PRO A 539 -14.63 31.50 -3.20
N GLU A 540 -13.81 32.56 -3.14
CA GLU A 540 -12.56 32.57 -2.35
C GLU A 540 -12.83 32.70 -0.84
N ARG A 541 -14.04 33.06 -0.43
CA ARG A 541 -14.48 33.00 0.97
C ARG A 541 -14.57 31.57 1.53
N LEU A 542 -14.55 30.57 0.65
CA LEU A 542 -14.43 29.16 1.01
C LEU A 542 -13.05 28.65 0.60
N MET A 543 -12.22 28.19 1.52
CA MET A 543 -10.93 27.58 1.21
C MET A 543 -10.95 26.08 1.50
N LEU A 544 -10.29 25.31 0.65
CA LEU A 544 -9.99 23.90 0.90
C LEU A 544 -8.48 23.77 1.05
N GLU A 545 -8.02 23.33 2.21
CA GLU A 545 -6.58 23.23 2.49
C GLU A 545 -6.21 21.89 3.13
N TRP A 546 -5.07 21.33 2.75
CA TRP A 546 -4.58 20.07 3.31
C TRP A 546 -3.42 20.33 4.25
N VAL A 547 -3.54 19.86 5.49
CA VAL A 547 -2.58 20.09 6.56
C VAL A 547 -2.36 18.77 7.29
N SER A 548 -1.11 18.31 7.31
CA SER A 548 -0.65 17.17 8.12
C SER A 548 -0.47 17.56 9.59
N ALA A 549 -0.43 16.56 10.48
CA ALA A 549 -0.25 16.78 11.92
C ALA A 549 1.05 17.53 12.27
N SER A 550 2.10 17.39 11.46
CA SER A 550 3.40 18.06 11.66
C SER A 550 3.52 19.39 10.93
N GLU A 551 2.48 19.85 10.22
CA GLU A 551 2.53 21.03 9.35
C GLU A 551 1.88 22.26 10.00
N GLY A 552 2.28 22.60 11.22
CA GLY A 552 1.74 23.77 11.94
C GLY A 552 2.00 25.08 11.22
N GLN A 553 3.15 25.21 10.56
CA GLN A 553 3.47 26.37 9.71
C GLN A 553 2.48 26.51 8.55
N ARG A 554 2.14 25.41 7.88
CA ARG A 554 1.17 25.41 6.77
C ARG A 554 -0.24 25.78 7.25
N PHE A 555 -0.63 25.33 8.45
CA PHE A 555 -1.90 25.73 9.06
C PHE A 555 -1.97 27.25 9.23
N VAL A 556 -0.91 27.83 9.80
CA VAL A 556 -0.79 29.28 10.02
C VAL A 556 -0.86 30.04 8.70
N GLU A 557 -0.11 29.60 7.68
CA GLU A 557 -0.13 30.20 6.34
C GLU A 557 -1.52 30.16 5.70
N ALA A 558 -2.27 29.08 5.87
CA ALA A 558 -3.63 28.95 5.35
C ALA A 558 -4.59 29.94 6.01
N VAL A 559 -4.49 30.10 7.33
CA VAL A 559 -5.30 31.05 8.09
C VAL A 559 -4.94 32.48 7.71
N GLN A 560 -3.64 32.82 7.70
CA GLN A 560 -3.15 34.15 7.28
C GLN A 560 -3.57 34.51 5.86
N LYS A 561 -3.55 33.54 4.93
CA LYS A 561 -4.03 33.72 3.56
C LYS A 561 -5.53 34.06 3.52
N MET A 562 -6.35 33.44 4.38
CA MET A 562 -7.76 33.81 4.49
C MET A 562 -7.96 35.15 5.18
N GLU A 563 -7.13 35.51 6.17
CA GLU A 563 -7.20 36.82 6.82
C GLU A 563 -7.00 37.96 5.81
N GLN A 564 -6.06 37.81 4.89
CA GLN A 564 -5.76 38.80 3.83
C GLN A 564 -6.92 39.04 2.85
N LEU A 565 -7.90 38.14 2.77
CA LEU A 565 -9.07 38.33 1.93
C LEU A 565 -10.02 39.37 2.54
N THR A 566 -10.13 40.57 1.98
CA THR A 566 -11.15 41.54 2.41
C THR A 566 -12.54 41.05 1.96
N VAL A 567 -13.54 41.14 2.85
CA VAL A 567 -14.93 40.78 2.55
C VAL A 567 -15.80 41.93 3.03
N ASP A 568 -16.57 42.51 2.13
CA ASP A 568 -17.44 43.65 2.44
C ASP A 568 -18.64 43.20 3.28
N GLU A 569 -19.10 44.07 4.19
CA GLU A 569 -20.27 43.81 5.04
C GLU A 569 -21.53 43.51 4.21
N ASP A 570 -21.72 44.22 3.09
CA ASP A 570 -22.82 44.00 2.14
C ASP A 570 -22.79 42.58 1.56
N GLU A 571 -21.59 42.04 1.29
CA GLU A 571 -21.43 40.67 0.79
C GLU A 571 -21.80 39.65 1.87
N ILE A 572 -21.47 39.93 3.13
CA ILE A 572 -21.82 39.09 4.29
C ILE A 572 -23.35 39.09 4.46
N GLU A 573 -24.00 40.24 4.47
CA GLU A 573 -25.46 40.35 4.62
C GLU A 573 -26.21 39.71 3.44
N MET A 574 -25.77 39.94 2.21
CA MET A 574 -26.33 39.26 1.03
C MET A 574 -26.22 37.74 1.16
N THR A 575 -25.06 37.25 1.61
CA THR A 575 -24.81 35.82 1.80
C THR A 575 -25.70 35.23 2.88
N LYS A 576 -25.90 35.95 4.00
CA LYS A 576 -26.85 35.58 5.05
C LYS A 576 -28.24 35.45 4.45
N MET A 577 -28.73 36.44 3.70
CA MET A 577 -30.06 36.37 3.09
C MET A 577 -30.23 35.16 2.16
N ILE A 578 -29.23 34.87 1.31
CA ILE A 578 -29.26 33.74 0.37
C ILE A 578 -29.38 32.38 1.07
N PHE A 579 -28.76 32.22 2.24
CA PHE A 579 -28.71 30.93 2.95
C PHE A 579 -29.61 30.83 4.19
N SER A 580 -30.16 31.94 4.67
CA SER A 580 -31.10 31.98 5.80
C SER A 580 -32.51 31.56 5.40
N GLU A 581 -32.88 31.59 4.12
CA GLU A 581 -34.20 31.18 3.67
C GLU A 581 -34.42 29.67 3.86
N PRO A 582 -35.38 29.25 4.70
CA PRO A 582 -35.91 27.90 4.61
C PRO A 582 -36.61 27.80 3.25
N ASN A 583 -36.45 26.67 2.58
CA ASN A 583 -36.99 26.33 1.26
C ASN A 583 -38.54 26.48 1.21
N LYS A 584 -39.08 27.70 1.22
CA LYS A 584 -40.50 28.06 1.07
C LYS A 584 -40.85 28.25 -0.40
N ARG A 585 -40.35 27.39 -1.29
CA ARG A 585 -40.80 27.36 -2.70
C ARG A 585 -42.27 26.92 -2.86
N LYS A 586 -42.95 26.48 -1.79
CA LYS A 586 -44.38 26.12 -1.82
C LYS A 586 -45.35 27.24 -1.37
N THR A 587 -44.88 28.35 -0.80
CA THR A 587 -45.79 29.37 -0.24
C THR A 587 -46.03 30.57 -1.17
N ARG A 588 -45.08 30.88 -2.07
CA ARG A 588 -45.23 31.99 -3.04
C ARG A 588 -46.41 31.80 -4.00
N LYS A 589 -46.70 30.57 -4.45
CA LYS A 589 -47.85 30.29 -5.33
C LYS A 589 -49.21 30.32 -4.63
N LYS A 590 -49.28 30.19 -3.30
CA LYS A 590 -50.55 30.27 -2.55
C LYS A 590 -50.92 31.69 -2.19
N VAL A 591 -49.94 32.52 -1.81
CA VAL A 591 -50.18 33.93 -1.46
C VAL A 591 -50.50 34.76 -2.70
N GLN A 592 -49.83 34.51 -3.84
CA GLN A 592 -50.09 35.25 -5.08
C GLN A 592 -51.49 34.97 -5.65
N LYS A 593 -52.00 33.73 -5.54
CA LYS A 593 -53.38 33.37 -5.91
C LYS A 593 -54.47 33.93 -4.98
N GLN A 594 -54.10 34.36 -3.78
CA GLN A 594 -55.03 34.91 -2.80
C GLN A 594 -55.12 36.43 -2.90
N ILE A 595 -54.05 37.09 -3.36
CA ILE A 595 -54.01 38.53 -3.67
C ILE A 595 -54.70 38.83 -5.02
N GLU A 596 -54.72 37.89 -5.97
CA GLU A 596 -55.50 38.02 -7.22
C GLU A 596 -57.02 37.75 -7.06
N LYS A 597 -57.49 37.44 -5.84
CA LYS A 597 -58.89 37.09 -5.53
C LYS A 597 -59.57 38.03 -4.53
N ILE A 598 -58.86 39.05 -4.05
CA ILE A 598 -59.38 40.20 -3.29
C ILE A 598 -59.24 41.40 -4.22
#